data_AF-A0A4Q2J1A3-F1
#
_entry.id   AF-A0A4Q2J1A3-F1
#
_cell.length_a   1.000
_cell.length_b   1.000
_cell.length_c   1.000
_cell.angle_alpha   90.00
_cell.angle_beta   90.00
_cell.angle_gamma   90.00
#
_symmetry.space_group_name_H-M   'P 1'
#
loop_
_entity.id
_entity.type
_entity.pdbx_description
1 polymer ?
#
loop_
_entity_poly.entity_id
_entity_poly.type
_entity_poly.pdbx_seq_one_letter_code
_entity_poly.pdbx_strand_id
1 'polypeptide(L)'
;MTETDSHTVADRTGELMETAFNVAGEHLRANVETLTDPRDGSEAPFVLTRDGATVVRSDAFDAYRDFPLHRTGTASLTQLPSFIALVNRFKLSHSAIFASDDFSSPSLTAIFDYHPDNSAVDAAAFVQSMRHRASYAFPLSKEWQAWIGKDAKPMGMGDFARFIEDHIVDISADPADQFAKSSQDFVQANRGTLATPSKLVEISRGLQVYERAVIKEAKNLSTGEAQFTFDSEHTDGDGKPLTLPTMFSITIPVFARSADAFRLIARFRYRKTGEGLVFWYELWRPDLTFETAFNEALDKVSAETGLPIYTGAPEQVRA
;
A
#
# COMPACT_ATOMS: atom_id res chain seq x y z
N MET A 1 -57.85 75.36 50.05
CA MET A 1 -58.49 74.14 49.52
C MET A 1 -58.98 74.49 48.13
N THR A 2 -58.39 74.06 47.03
CA THR A 2 -57.69 72.80 46.71
C THR A 2 -56.80 73.08 45.50
N GLU A 3 -55.50 72.81 45.60
CA GLU A 3 -54.58 72.79 44.45
C GLU A 3 -55.03 71.68 43.49
N THR A 4 -55.23 72.05 42.23
CA THR A 4 -55.57 71.11 41.16
C THR A 4 -54.27 70.74 40.48
N ASP A 5 -53.84 69.50 40.72
CA ASP A 5 -52.60 68.92 40.22
C ASP A 5 -52.66 68.78 38.69
N SER A 6 -52.06 69.74 37.98
CA SER A 6 -51.95 69.70 36.53
C SER A 6 -50.77 68.83 36.14
N HIS A 7 -50.92 67.51 36.24
CA HIS A 7 -50.05 66.57 35.54
C HIS A 7 -50.30 66.71 34.03
N THR A 8 -49.56 67.62 33.42
CA THR A 8 -49.62 67.97 32.00
C THR A 8 -49.31 66.75 31.14
N VAL A 9 -50.18 66.44 30.19
CA VAL A 9 -50.03 65.39 29.16
C VAL A 9 -48.68 65.47 28.40
N ALA A 10 -48.05 66.65 28.39
CA ALA A 10 -46.73 66.88 27.81
C ALA A 10 -45.59 66.09 28.49
N ASP A 11 -45.66 65.84 29.80
CA ASP A 11 -44.59 65.16 30.56
C ASP A 11 -44.53 63.66 30.22
N ARG A 12 -45.70 63.05 30.05
CA ARG A 12 -45.84 61.65 29.61
C ARG A 12 -45.42 61.43 28.15
N THR A 13 -45.42 62.47 27.32
CA THR A 13 -45.09 62.32 25.88
C THR A 13 -43.58 62.12 25.68
N GLY A 14 -42.75 62.81 26.47
CA GLY A 14 -41.30 62.61 26.49
C GLY A 14 -40.93 61.22 27.00
N GLU A 15 -41.52 60.79 28.11
CA GLU A 15 -41.34 59.44 28.66
C GLU A 15 -41.78 58.35 27.68
N LEU A 16 -42.92 58.52 27.01
CA LEU A 16 -43.42 57.57 26.02
C LEU A 16 -42.53 57.51 24.77
N MET A 17 -41.99 58.64 24.31
CA MET A 17 -41.01 58.66 23.21
C MET A 17 -39.70 57.98 23.60
N GLU A 18 -39.16 58.29 24.78
CA GLU A 18 -37.95 57.64 25.29
C GLU A 18 -38.15 56.13 25.45
N THR A 19 -39.29 55.71 25.99
CA THR A 19 -39.65 54.29 26.08
C THR A 19 -39.77 53.65 24.70
N ALA A 20 -40.42 54.32 23.74
CA ALA A 20 -40.55 53.82 22.37
C ALA A 20 -39.20 53.73 21.64
N PHE A 21 -38.29 54.69 21.84
CA PHE A 21 -36.94 54.65 21.28
C PHE A 21 -36.07 53.58 21.94
N ASN A 22 -36.22 53.35 23.25
CA ASN A 22 -35.52 52.28 23.96
C ASN A 22 -36.01 50.90 23.51
N VAL A 23 -37.33 50.69 23.42
CA VAL A 23 -37.93 49.43 22.92
C VAL A 23 -37.57 49.20 21.45
N ALA A 24 -37.62 50.25 20.62
CA ALA A 24 -37.17 50.16 19.22
C ALA A 24 -35.67 49.87 19.13
N GLY A 25 -34.84 50.49 19.99
CA GLY A 25 -33.40 50.26 20.07
C GLY A 25 -33.05 48.83 20.51
N GLU A 26 -33.82 48.25 21.43
CA GLU A 26 -33.72 46.85 21.83
C GLU A 26 -34.13 45.89 20.71
N HIS A 27 -35.14 46.24 19.91
CA HIS A 27 -35.56 45.45 18.74
C HIS A 27 -34.67 45.63 17.49
N LEU A 28 -33.84 46.67 17.45
CA LEU A 28 -32.90 46.93 16.34
C LEU A 28 -31.52 46.30 16.57
N ARG A 29 -31.19 45.91 17.80
CA ARG A 29 -29.88 45.31 18.11
C ARG A 29 -29.90 43.81 17.86
N ALA A 30 -28.84 43.34 17.20
CA ALA A 30 -28.61 41.91 17.07
C ALA A 30 -28.28 41.33 18.46
N ASN A 31 -29.07 40.35 18.89
CA ASN A 31 -28.88 39.68 20.18
C ASN A 31 -28.27 38.30 19.97
N VAL A 32 -27.27 37.94 20.78
CA VAL A 32 -26.71 36.59 20.76
C VAL A 32 -27.45 35.76 21.80
N GLU A 33 -28.20 34.76 21.34
CA GLU A 33 -28.83 33.76 22.20
C GLU A 33 -28.24 32.37 21.94
N THR A 34 -28.12 31.56 22.98
CA THR A 34 -27.71 30.17 22.85
C THR A 34 -28.96 29.31 22.71
N LEU A 35 -29.06 28.55 21.61
CA LEU A 35 -30.12 27.57 21.42
C LEU A 35 -29.59 26.16 21.67
N THR A 36 -30.40 25.33 22.31
CA THR A 36 -30.09 23.93 22.61
C THR A 36 -30.75 23.01 21.57
N ASP A 37 -29.99 22.09 20.99
CA ASP A 37 -30.52 21.04 20.11
C ASP A 37 -31.34 20.05 20.94
N PRO A 38 -32.64 19.85 20.63
CA PRO A 38 -33.49 18.95 21.40
C PRO A 38 -33.16 17.46 21.24
N ARG A 39 -32.27 17.08 20.29
CA ARG A 39 -31.91 15.69 20.01
C ARG A 39 -30.79 15.17 20.91
N ASP A 40 -29.78 15.99 21.13
CA ASP A 40 -28.55 15.61 21.83
C ASP A 40 -28.14 16.60 22.94
N GLY A 41 -28.84 17.73 23.08
CA GLY A 41 -28.54 18.76 24.07
C GLY A 41 -27.38 19.68 23.68
N SER A 42 -26.85 19.59 22.46
CA SER A 42 -25.76 20.45 22.00
C SER A 42 -26.21 21.91 21.95
N GLU A 43 -25.40 22.81 22.50
CA GLU A 43 -25.69 24.25 22.52
C GLU A 43 -24.94 25.00 21.41
N ALA A 44 -25.62 25.90 20.70
CA ALA A 44 -25.00 26.75 19.68
C ALA A 44 -25.47 28.21 19.81
N PRO A 45 -24.56 29.20 19.69
CA PRO A 45 -24.95 30.61 19.68
C PRO A 45 -25.56 31.02 18.34
N PHE A 46 -26.66 31.76 18.40
CA PHE A 46 -27.38 32.35 17.28
C PHE A 46 -27.42 33.86 17.42
N VAL A 47 -27.22 34.55 16.31
CA VAL A 47 -27.50 35.98 16.19
C VAL A 47 -28.95 36.14 15.75
N LEU A 48 -29.78 36.64 16.65
CA LEU A 48 -31.15 37.00 16.38
C LEU A 48 -31.20 38.42 15.82
N THR A 49 -31.66 38.53 14.58
CA THR A 49 -31.91 39.80 13.89
C THR A 49 -33.38 39.90 13.53
N ARG A 50 -33.84 41.07 13.08
CA ARG A 50 -35.20 41.27 12.58
C ARG A 50 -35.58 40.32 11.43
N ASP A 51 -34.59 39.96 10.61
CA ASP A 51 -34.79 39.15 9.40
C ASP A 51 -34.69 37.63 9.70
N GLY A 52 -34.36 37.26 10.94
CA GLY A 52 -34.32 35.88 11.41
C GLY A 52 -33.10 35.55 12.28
N ALA A 53 -32.99 34.27 12.63
CA ALA A 53 -31.88 33.72 13.41
C ALA A 53 -30.77 33.19 12.48
N THR A 54 -29.55 33.64 12.69
CA THR A 54 -28.36 33.13 11.97
C THR A 54 -27.43 32.45 12.97
N VAL A 55 -27.03 31.21 12.69
CA VAL A 55 -26.08 30.48 13.54
C VAL A 55 -24.69 31.13 13.46
N VAL A 56 -24.06 31.37 14.61
CA VAL A 56 -22.63 31.70 14.65
C VAL A 56 -21.87 30.40 14.40
N ARG A 57 -21.29 30.29 13.20
CA ARG A 57 -20.54 29.08 12.84
C ARG A 57 -19.31 28.92 13.75
N SER A 58 -19.08 27.72 14.24
CA SER A 58 -17.95 27.41 15.10
C SER A 58 -16.59 27.63 14.43
N ASP A 59 -16.52 27.45 13.10
CA ASP A 59 -15.32 27.66 12.29
C ASP A 59 -14.91 29.14 12.17
N ALA A 60 -15.82 30.09 12.45
CA ALA A 60 -15.51 31.51 12.43
C ALA A 60 -14.43 31.89 13.47
N PHE A 61 -14.32 31.11 14.54
CA PHE A 61 -13.30 31.32 15.58
C PHE A 61 -11.92 30.83 15.17
N ASP A 62 -11.82 29.94 14.17
CA ASP A 62 -10.55 29.28 13.83
C ASP A 62 -9.49 30.26 13.34
N ALA A 63 -9.91 31.35 12.68
CA ALA A 63 -9.01 32.44 12.24
C ALA A 63 -8.37 33.23 13.40
N TYR A 64 -8.96 33.16 14.60
CA TYR A 64 -8.52 33.88 15.80
C TYR A 64 -7.78 32.98 16.79
N ARG A 65 -7.58 31.70 16.46
CA ARG A 65 -6.86 30.76 17.33
C ARG A 65 -5.37 30.80 17.02
N ASP A 66 -4.55 30.81 18.08
CA ASP A 66 -3.10 30.65 17.95
C ASP A 66 -2.72 29.22 17.49
N PHE A 67 -3.54 28.22 17.83
CA PHE A 67 -3.31 26.81 17.50
C PHE A 67 -4.61 26.09 17.08
N PRO A 68 -4.54 25.10 16.17
CA PRO A 68 -5.70 24.27 15.81
C PRO A 68 -6.26 23.47 17.00
N LEU A 69 -7.58 23.26 17.00
CA LEU A 69 -8.27 22.45 18.03
C LEU A 69 -7.91 20.96 17.97
N HIS A 70 -7.74 20.43 16.77
CA HIS A 70 -7.52 19.02 16.54
C HIS A 70 -6.36 18.84 15.57
N ARG A 71 -5.59 17.76 15.78
CA ARG A 71 -4.64 17.29 14.77
C ARG A 71 -5.44 16.72 13.61
N THR A 72 -5.07 17.11 12.39
CA THR A 72 -5.72 16.65 11.17
C THR A 72 -4.69 16.41 10.08
N GLY A 73 -5.08 15.64 9.06
CA GLY A 73 -4.26 15.36 7.89
C GLY A 73 -3.64 13.95 7.90
N THR A 74 -3.03 13.60 6.78
CA THR A 74 -2.39 12.30 6.55
C THR A 74 -0.90 12.50 6.30
N ALA A 75 -0.04 11.98 7.18
CA ALA A 75 1.38 11.88 6.88
C ALA A 75 1.62 10.73 5.88
N SER A 76 2.34 10.98 4.79
CA SER A 76 2.75 9.94 3.83
C SER A 76 4.21 9.59 4.03
N LEU A 77 4.45 8.43 4.63
CA LEU A 77 5.76 7.95 5.00
C LEU A 77 6.30 7.05 3.90
N THR A 78 7.62 7.12 3.69
CA THR A 78 8.26 6.30 2.67
C THR A 78 9.00 5.11 3.26
N GLN A 79 9.19 5.00 4.57
CA GLN A 79 9.91 3.89 5.20
C GLN A 79 9.11 3.31 6.37
N LEU A 80 9.15 1.98 6.50
CA LEU A 80 8.46 1.26 7.57
C LEU A 80 8.92 1.71 8.98
N PRO A 81 10.22 1.88 9.28
CA PRO A 81 10.65 2.39 10.58
C PRO A 81 10.13 3.80 10.89
N SER A 82 10.05 4.68 9.89
CA SER A 82 9.49 6.02 10.07
C SER A 82 7.98 5.98 10.33
N PHE A 83 7.26 5.07 9.67
CA PHE A 83 5.86 4.83 9.95
C PHE A 83 5.65 4.36 11.39
N ILE A 84 6.39 3.34 11.83
CA ILE A 84 6.33 2.82 13.21
C ILE A 84 6.67 3.93 14.23
N ALA A 85 7.72 4.71 14.00
CA ALA A 85 8.12 5.80 14.89
C ALA A 85 7.06 6.90 15.00
N LEU A 86 6.45 7.30 13.87
CA LEU A 86 5.36 8.27 13.87
C LEU A 86 4.12 7.71 14.57
N VAL A 87 3.82 6.43 14.36
CA VAL A 87 2.71 5.76 15.02
C VAL A 87 2.91 5.76 16.53
N ASN A 88 4.08 5.34 17.00
CA ASN A 88 4.40 5.36 18.43
C ASN A 88 4.39 6.77 19.04
N ARG A 89 4.70 7.81 18.26
CA ARG A 89 4.64 9.20 18.71
C ARG A 89 3.21 9.70 18.96
N PHE A 90 2.23 9.22 18.19
CA PHE A 90 0.89 9.78 18.17
C PHE A 90 -0.24 8.80 18.50
N LYS A 91 0.07 7.52 18.75
CA LYS A 91 -0.92 6.53 19.13
C LYS A 91 -1.67 6.93 20.41
N LEU A 92 -2.97 6.75 20.35
CA LEU A 92 -3.91 6.78 21.46
C LEU A 92 -4.30 5.34 21.81
N SER A 93 -5.04 5.14 22.90
CA SER A 93 -5.48 3.81 23.34
C SER A 93 -6.37 3.09 22.33
N HIS A 94 -7.12 3.84 21.54
CA HIS A 94 -8.06 3.34 20.54
C HIS A 94 -7.52 3.45 19.10
N SER A 95 -6.26 3.83 18.89
CA SER A 95 -5.71 3.91 17.53
C SER A 95 -5.70 2.53 16.86
N ALA A 96 -5.93 2.52 15.56
CA ALA A 96 -5.95 1.31 14.76
C ALA A 96 -5.11 1.47 13.49
N ILE A 97 -4.55 0.36 13.01
CA ILE A 97 -3.83 0.30 11.74
C ILE A 97 -4.64 -0.58 10.79
N PHE A 98 -4.78 -0.12 9.56
CA PHE A 98 -5.42 -0.85 8.47
C PHE A 98 -4.36 -1.26 7.46
N ALA A 99 -4.33 -2.54 7.11
CA ALA A 99 -3.41 -3.11 6.15
C ALA A 99 -4.17 -3.50 4.87
N SER A 100 -3.81 -2.91 3.74
CA SER A 100 -4.27 -3.36 2.43
C SER A 100 -3.25 -4.35 1.87
N ASP A 101 -3.72 -5.57 1.65
CA ASP A 101 -2.99 -6.73 1.15
C ASP A 101 -3.03 -6.84 -0.39
N ASP A 102 -3.35 -5.75 -1.09
CA ASP A 102 -3.29 -5.71 -2.55
C ASP A 102 -1.85 -5.99 -3.02
N PHE A 103 -1.68 -7.07 -3.79
CA PHE A 103 -0.40 -7.50 -4.35
C PHE A 103 0.30 -6.42 -5.18
N SER A 104 -0.49 -5.55 -5.84
CA SER A 104 0.03 -4.49 -6.69
C SER A 104 0.23 -3.16 -5.97
N SER A 105 -0.55 -2.90 -4.92
CA SER A 105 -0.55 -1.64 -4.19
C SER A 105 -0.71 -1.81 -2.67
N PRO A 106 0.20 -2.56 -2.01
CA PRO A 106 0.11 -2.81 -0.58
C PRO A 106 0.24 -1.51 0.21
N SER A 107 -0.49 -1.39 1.32
CA SER A 107 -0.36 -0.20 2.16
C SER A 107 -0.74 -0.42 3.63
N LEU A 108 -0.22 0.46 4.49
CA LEU A 108 -0.67 0.66 5.87
C LEU A 108 -1.29 2.03 6.00
N THR A 109 -2.40 2.10 6.73
CA THR A 109 -3.02 3.34 7.17
C THR A 109 -3.24 3.28 8.67
N ALA A 110 -2.50 4.08 9.44
CA ALA A 110 -2.80 4.28 10.85
C ALA A 110 -3.80 5.43 11.00
N ILE A 111 -4.83 5.22 11.82
CA ILE A 111 -5.77 6.26 12.24
C ILE A 111 -5.57 6.46 13.74
N PHE A 112 -5.15 7.66 14.13
CA PHE A 112 -4.80 7.97 15.50
C PHE A 112 -6.04 8.14 16.38
N ASP A 113 -6.99 8.93 15.90
CA ASP A 113 -8.30 9.19 16.49
C ASP A 113 -9.37 8.24 15.92
N TYR A 114 -9.13 6.93 16.07
CA TYR A 114 -10.07 5.89 15.63
C TYR A 114 -11.17 5.61 16.67
N HIS A 115 -12.25 4.92 16.31
CA HIS A 115 -13.33 4.68 17.26
C HIS A 115 -12.86 3.77 18.42
N PRO A 116 -13.19 4.11 19.69
CA PRO A 116 -13.05 3.17 20.79
C PRO A 116 -13.94 1.94 20.56
N ASP A 117 -13.57 0.82 21.16
CA ASP A 117 -14.45 -0.35 21.15
C ASP A 117 -15.73 -0.09 21.97
N ASN A 118 -16.78 -0.86 21.67
CA ASN A 118 -18.05 -0.77 22.40
C ASN A 118 -18.03 -1.62 23.69
N SER A 119 -16.85 -1.82 24.31
CA SER A 119 -16.73 -2.69 25.50
C SER A 119 -17.33 -2.08 26.76
N ALA A 120 -17.40 -0.74 26.83
CA ALA A 120 -18.05 -0.01 27.92
C ALA A 120 -19.48 0.39 27.51
N VAL A 121 -20.48 -0.21 28.17
CA VAL A 121 -21.92 -0.04 27.86
C VAL A 121 -22.46 1.34 28.30
N ASP A 122 -21.80 2.01 29.25
CA ASP A 122 -22.30 3.24 29.90
C ASP A 122 -21.45 4.49 29.64
N ALA A 123 -20.32 4.38 28.96
CA ALA A 123 -19.61 5.55 28.48
C ALA A 123 -20.23 5.93 27.14
N ALA A 124 -20.70 7.17 26.99
CA ALA A 124 -20.90 7.76 25.67
C ALA A 124 -19.54 7.70 24.95
N ALA A 125 -19.29 6.60 24.25
CA ALA A 125 -18.05 6.37 23.54
C ALA A 125 -18.02 7.39 22.42
N PHE A 126 -17.34 8.50 22.67
CA PHE A 126 -17.36 9.65 21.77
C PHE A 126 -16.89 9.19 20.40
N VAL A 127 -17.78 9.30 19.42
CA VAL A 127 -17.47 9.06 18.01
C VAL A 127 -16.30 9.96 17.65
N GLN A 128 -15.16 9.35 17.36
CA GLN A 128 -13.94 10.08 17.01
C GLN A 128 -14.01 10.60 15.58
N SER A 129 -13.22 11.64 15.30
CA SER A 129 -13.27 12.33 14.01
C SER A 129 -12.53 11.59 12.88
N MET A 130 -11.64 10.65 13.20
CA MET A 130 -10.80 9.91 12.26
C MET A 130 -10.02 10.80 11.27
N ARG A 131 -9.61 12.00 11.72
CA ARG A 131 -9.01 13.06 10.90
C ARG A 131 -7.48 13.07 10.92
N HIS A 132 -6.84 12.38 11.87
CA HIS A 132 -5.37 12.35 11.98
C HIS A 132 -4.86 10.96 11.59
N ARG A 133 -4.09 10.89 10.49
CA ARG A 133 -3.70 9.64 9.86
C ARG A 133 -2.21 9.60 9.51
N ALA A 134 -1.69 8.39 9.35
CA ALA A 134 -0.41 8.13 8.72
C ALA A 134 -0.58 7.03 7.68
N SER A 135 0.16 7.11 6.57
CA SER A 135 0.11 6.16 5.47
C SER A 135 1.51 5.70 5.08
N TYR A 136 1.64 4.42 4.70
CA TYR A 136 2.86 3.84 4.16
C TYR A 136 2.52 2.88 3.03
N ALA A 137 3.09 3.07 1.85
CA ALA A 137 2.67 2.40 0.61
C ALA A 137 3.52 1.18 0.21
N PHE A 138 4.27 0.57 1.15
CA PHE A 138 5.09 -0.63 0.90
C PHE A 138 5.78 -0.64 -0.48
N PRO A 139 6.65 0.34 -0.77
CA PRO A 139 7.25 0.45 -2.09
C PRO A 139 7.98 -0.85 -2.45
N LEU A 140 7.67 -1.43 -3.60
CA LEU A 140 8.32 -2.64 -4.09
C LEU A 140 9.79 -2.37 -4.45
N SER A 141 10.66 -3.36 -4.24
CA SER A 141 12.06 -3.27 -4.64
C SER A 141 12.21 -3.23 -6.16
N LYS A 142 13.34 -2.73 -6.66
CA LYS A 142 13.59 -2.67 -8.11
C LYS A 142 13.78 -4.07 -8.69
N GLU A 143 14.41 -4.93 -7.90
CA GLU A 143 14.68 -6.33 -8.18
C GLU A 143 13.34 -7.08 -8.33
N TRP A 144 12.44 -6.94 -7.36
CA TRP A 144 11.09 -7.53 -7.42
C TRP A 144 10.33 -7.08 -8.66
N GLN A 145 10.31 -5.78 -8.93
CA GLN A 145 9.66 -5.21 -10.11
C GLN A 145 10.28 -5.74 -11.42
N ALA A 146 11.60 -5.89 -11.49
CA ALA A 146 12.29 -6.40 -12.66
C ALA A 146 11.94 -7.87 -12.93
N TRP A 147 12.04 -8.73 -11.91
CA TRP A 147 11.79 -10.16 -12.03
C TRP A 147 10.31 -10.47 -12.29
N ILE A 148 9.37 -9.83 -11.59
CA ILE A 148 7.93 -9.96 -11.85
C ILE A 148 7.58 -9.37 -13.22
N GLY A 149 8.21 -8.26 -13.60
CA GLY A 149 7.97 -7.58 -14.88
C GLY A 149 8.35 -8.42 -16.10
N LYS A 150 9.25 -9.39 -15.97
CA LYS A 150 9.69 -10.30 -17.03
C LYS A 150 9.20 -11.75 -16.85
N ASP A 151 8.40 -12.01 -15.81
CA ASP A 151 7.83 -13.33 -15.55
C ASP A 151 6.92 -13.81 -16.69
N ALA A 152 7.12 -15.06 -17.11
CA ALA A 152 6.44 -15.74 -18.22
C ALA A 152 6.50 -15.01 -19.57
N LYS A 153 7.46 -14.09 -19.77
CA LYS A 153 7.61 -13.32 -21.02
C LYS A 153 8.76 -13.85 -21.87
N PRO A 154 8.49 -14.29 -23.11
CA PRO A 154 9.53 -14.65 -24.06
C PRO A 154 10.46 -13.49 -24.36
N MET A 155 11.75 -13.79 -24.39
CA MET A 155 12.84 -12.87 -24.69
C MET A 155 13.77 -13.50 -25.71
N GLY A 156 14.27 -12.69 -26.64
CA GLY A 156 15.36 -13.12 -27.51
C GLY A 156 16.62 -13.40 -26.70
N MET A 157 17.52 -14.20 -27.26
CA MET A 157 18.77 -14.59 -26.61
C MET A 157 19.59 -13.40 -26.08
N GLY A 158 19.76 -12.35 -26.89
CA GLY A 158 20.53 -11.16 -26.49
C GLY A 158 19.89 -10.42 -25.30
N ASP A 159 18.56 -10.28 -25.31
CA ASP A 159 17.82 -9.64 -24.22
C ASP A 159 17.88 -10.48 -22.94
N PHE A 160 17.80 -11.81 -23.07
CA PHE A 160 17.92 -12.73 -21.94
C PHE A 160 19.31 -12.71 -21.33
N ALA A 161 20.36 -12.76 -22.15
CA ALA A 161 21.73 -12.67 -21.66
C ALA A 161 21.97 -11.37 -20.91
N ARG A 162 21.54 -10.24 -21.49
CA ARG A 162 21.65 -8.94 -20.83
C ARG A 162 20.89 -8.90 -19.50
N PHE A 163 19.65 -9.40 -19.47
CA PHE A 163 18.85 -9.41 -18.25
C PHE A 163 19.50 -10.22 -17.12
N ILE A 164 20.01 -11.42 -17.44
CA ILE A 164 20.71 -12.27 -16.46
C ILE A 164 22.04 -11.64 -16.01
N GLU A 165 22.78 -10.99 -16.90
CA GLU A 165 24.01 -10.27 -16.54
C GLU A 165 23.73 -9.08 -15.60
N ASP A 166 22.70 -8.29 -15.90
CA ASP A 166 22.30 -7.13 -15.10
C ASP A 166 21.79 -7.56 -13.69
N HIS A 167 21.26 -8.77 -13.54
CA HIS A 167 20.65 -9.30 -12.30
C HIS A 167 21.38 -10.52 -11.73
N ILE A 168 22.66 -10.72 -12.10
CA ILE A 168 23.39 -11.93 -11.72
C ILE A 168 23.53 -12.10 -10.20
N VAL A 169 23.56 -10.99 -9.48
CA VAL A 169 23.66 -10.94 -8.00
C VAL A 169 22.41 -11.46 -7.30
N ASP A 170 21.27 -11.45 -7.99
CA ASP A 170 20.00 -11.94 -7.47
C ASP A 170 19.94 -13.47 -7.50
N ILE A 171 20.73 -14.11 -8.37
CA ILE A 171 20.69 -15.55 -8.62
C ILE A 171 21.48 -16.27 -7.52
N SER A 172 20.80 -17.18 -6.83
CA SER A 172 21.39 -17.93 -5.73
C SER A 172 22.19 -19.13 -6.23
N ALA A 173 23.34 -19.36 -5.61
CA ALA A 173 24.16 -20.57 -5.81
C ALA A 173 23.84 -21.66 -4.78
N ASP A 174 22.88 -21.41 -3.89
CA ASP A 174 22.58 -22.32 -2.78
C ASP A 174 21.95 -23.61 -3.31
N PRO A 175 22.39 -24.77 -2.79
CA PRO A 175 21.81 -26.04 -3.17
C PRO A 175 20.39 -26.22 -2.61
N ALA A 176 19.58 -27.04 -3.30
CA ALA A 176 18.17 -27.22 -3.00
C ALA A 176 17.90 -27.71 -1.56
N ASP A 177 18.81 -28.49 -0.98
CA ASP A 177 18.71 -29.03 0.38
C ASP A 177 18.72 -27.94 1.48
N GLN A 178 19.19 -26.74 1.16
CA GLN A 178 19.15 -25.59 2.06
C GLN A 178 17.84 -24.78 1.94
N PHE A 179 16.90 -25.20 1.08
CA PHE A 179 15.67 -24.45 0.85
C PHE A 179 14.60 -24.83 1.87
N ALA A 180 13.56 -24.00 2.01
CA ALA A 180 12.35 -24.37 2.74
C ALA A 180 11.73 -25.65 2.16
N LYS A 181 11.06 -26.46 2.99
CA LYS A 181 10.53 -27.77 2.59
C LYS A 181 9.61 -27.71 1.37
N SER A 182 8.74 -26.70 1.29
CA SER A 182 7.85 -26.48 0.14
C SER A 182 8.62 -26.25 -1.17
N SER A 183 9.73 -25.51 -1.11
CA SER A 183 10.63 -25.26 -2.23
C SER A 183 11.39 -26.52 -2.63
N GLN A 184 11.84 -27.33 -1.66
CA GLN A 184 12.47 -28.63 -1.92
C GLN A 184 11.52 -29.57 -2.64
N ASP A 185 10.28 -29.69 -2.14
CA ASP A 185 9.25 -30.54 -2.71
C ASP A 185 8.91 -30.10 -4.14
N PHE A 186 8.90 -28.80 -4.41
CA PHE A 186 8.73 -28.27 -5.76
C PHE A 186 9.89 -28.65 -6.70
N VAL A 187 11.14 -28.46 -6.29
CA VAL A 187 12.31 -28.87 -7.10
C VAL A 187 12.27 -30.37 -7.38
N GLN A 188 11.97 -31.19 -6.36
CA GLN A 188 11.90 -32.64 -6.45
C GLN A 188 10.75 -33.09 -7.38
N ALA A 189 9.56 -32.52 -7.25
CA ALA A 189 8.39 -32.85 -8.05
C ALA A 189 8.58 -32.54 -9.54
N ASN A 190 9.36 -31.51 -9.86
CA ASN A 190 9.67 -31.13 -11.24
C ASN A 190 10.91 -31.85 -11.80
N ARG A 191 11.55 -32.74 -11.02
CA ARG A 191 12.85 -33.37 -11.34
C ARG A 191 13.86 -32.31 -11.79
N GLY A 192 13.84 -31.16 -11.10
CA GLY A 192 14.52 -29.95 -11.52
C GLY A 192 16.03 -30.01 -11.28
N THR A 193 16.81 -29.50 -12.23
CA THR A 193 18.24 -29.22 -12.04
C THR A 193 18.40 -27.71 -11.87
N LEU A 194 18.91 -27.29 -10.71
CA LEU A 194 19.18 -25.89 -10.41
C LEU A 194 20.46 -25.43 -11.12
N ALA A 195 20.35 -24.35 -11.88
CA ALA A 195 21.48 -23.67 -12.47
C ALA A 195 22.22 -22.85 -11.40
N THR A 196 23.54 -22.87 -11.45
CA THR A 196 24.36 -21.87 -10.76
C THR A 196 24.40 -20.57 -11.56
N PRO A 197 24.70 -19.42 -10.94
CA PRO A 197 24.86 -18.14 -11.63
C PRO A 197 25.82 -18.24 -12.82
N SER A 198 27.00 -18.87 -12.62
CA SER A 198 28.00 -19.07 -13.66
C SER A 198 27.46 -19.91 -14.83
N LYS A 199 26.68 -20.97 -14.54
CA LYS A 199 26.10 -21.82 -15.58
C LYS A 199 25.02 -21.08 -16.38
N LEU A 200 24.23 -20.23 -15.74
CA LEU A 200 23.23 -19.40 -16.41
C LEU A 200 23.86 -18.37 -17.36
N VAL A 201 24.98 -17.74 -16.95
CA VAL A 201 25.75 -16.85 -17.83
C VAL A 201 26.37 -17.62 -18.98
N GLU A 202 26.94 -18.80 -18.72
CA GLU A 202 27.47 -19.68 -19.75
C GLU A 202 26.41 -20.09 -20.77
N ILE A 203 25.18 -20.40 -20.34
CA ILE A 203 24.06 -20.73 -21.24
C ILE A 203 23.67 -19.51 -22.07
N SER A 204 23.57 -18.36 -21.42
CA SER A 204 23.22 -17.09 -22.07
C SER A 204 24.21 -16.69 -23.15
N ARG A 205 25.52 -16.92 -22.94
CA ARG A 205 26.60 -16.63 -23.88
C ARG A 205 26.91 -17.77 -24.85
N GLY A 206 26.79 -19.01 -24.40
CA GLY A 206 27.19 -20.21 -25.12
C GLY A 206 26.20 -20.60 -26.21
N LEU A 207 24.89 -20.38 -26.00
CA LEU A 207 23.89 -20.63 -27.06
C LEU A 207 24.00 -19.67 -28.26
N GLN A 208 24.67 -18.52 -28.12
CA GLN A 208 25.05 -17.67 -29.28
C GLN A 208 25.97 -18.41 -30.26
N VAL A 209 26.77 -19.36 -29.77
CA VAL A 209 27.75 -20.08 -30.59
C VAL A 209 27.09 -21.27 -31.32
N TYR A 210 26.05 -21.88 -30.74
CA TYR A 210 25.40 -23.08 -31.30
C TYR A 210 24.31 -22.81 -32.34
N GLU A 211 23.79 -21.59 -32.45
CA GLU A 211 22.86 -21.26 -33.54
C GLU A 211 23.53 -21.45 -34.92
N ARG A 212 24.86 -21.28 -34.99
CA ARG A 212 25.66 -21.60 -36.20
C ARG A 212 25.88 -23.09 -36.44
N ALA A 213 25.71 -23.95 -35.44
CA ALA A 213 26.00 -25.39 -35.54
C ALA A 213 24.78 -26.25 -35.93
N VAL A 214 23.55 -25.76 -35.78
CA VAL A 214 22.30 -26.51 -36.06
C VAL A 214 21.76 -26.23 -37.48
N ILE A 215 22.64 -26.40 -38.47
CA ILE A 215 22.24 -26.83 -39.82
C ILE A 215 23.21 -27.93 -40.26
N LYS A 216 22.96 -29.15 -39.79
CA LYS A 216 23.40 -30.35 -40.51
C LYS A 216 22.16 -31.16 -40.85
N GLU A 217 21.58 -30.84 -42.01
CA GLU A 217 20.60 -31.67 -42.68
C GLU A 217 21.31 -32.96 -43.12
N ALA A 218 21.33 -33.98 -42.26
CA ALA A 218 21.76 -35.32 -42.64
C ALA A 218 20.58 -36.03 -43.33
N LYS A 219 20.40 -35.75 -44.62
CA LYS A 219 19.46 -36.46 -45.48
C LYS A 219 20.09 -37.77 -45.94
N ASN A 220 19.76 -38.88 -45.29
CA ASN A 220 20.18 -40.19 -45.75
C ASN A 220 19.27 -40.63 -46.91
N LEU A 221 19.74 -40.47 -48.14
CA LEU A 221 18.99 -40.68 -49.39
C LEU A 221 18.84 -42.16 -49.80
N SER A 222 19.20 -43.13 -48.95
CA SER A 222 19.36 -44.52 -49.40
C SER A 222 18.35 -45.54 -48.88
N THR A 223 17.58 -45.29 -47.80
CA THR A 223 16.80 -46.39 -47.19
C THR A 223 15.33 -46.10 -46.84
N GLY A 224 14.82 -44.87 -46.93
CA GLY A 224 13.37 -44.61 -46.85
C GLY A 224 12.65 -44.98 -45.53
N GLU A 225 13.33 -45.56 -44.54
CA GLU A 225 12.77 -45.82 -43.21
C GLU A 225 13.07 -44.65 -42.27
N ALA A 226 12.01 -43.96 -41.84
CA ALA A 226 12.07 -42.89 -40.87
C ALA A 226 12.08 -43.48 -39.45
N GLN A 227 13.27 -43.66 -38.88
CA GLN A 227 13.43 -43.85 -37.43
C GLN A 227 13.63 -42.46 -36.80
N PHE A 228 12.57 -41.94 -36.16
CA PHE A 228 12.66 -40.70 -35.39
C PHE A 228 13.29 -40.99 -34.02
N THR A 229 14.61 -41.02 -33.96
CA THR A 229 15.33 -40.90 -32.69
C THR A 229 15.60 -39.42 -32.45
N PHE A 230 14.98 -38.84 -31.42
CA PHE A 230 15.30 -37.50 -30.95
C PHE A 230 16.65 -37.54 -30.22
N ASP A 231 17.74 -37.57 -30.97
CA ASP A 231 19.05 -37.25 -30.43
C ASP A 231 19.13 -35.73 -30.27
N SER A 232 18.83 -35.27 -29.06
CA SER A 232 19.06 -33.89 -28.64
C SER A 232 20.57 -33.72 -28.35
N GLU A 233 21.39 -33.81 -29.40
CA GLU A 233 22.83 -33.56 -29.34
C GLU A 233 23.09 -32.04 -29.31
N HIS A 234 22.74 -31.39 -28.21
CA HIS A 234 23.41 -30.14 -27.87
C HIS A 234 24.77 -30.54 -27.30
N THR A 235 25.87 -30.18 -27.97
CA THR A 235 27.22 -30.37 -27.44
C THR A 235 27.74 -29.05 -26.88
N ASP A 236 28.50 -29.07 -25.78
CA ASP A 236 29.19 -27.91 -25.22
C ASP A 236 30.43 -27.53 -26.05
N GLY A 237 31.19 -26.50 -25.63
CA GLY A 237 32.34 -25.99 -26.39
C GLY A 237 33.43 -27.04 -26.60
N ASP A 238 33.39 -28.10 -25.80
CA ASP A 238 34.32 -29.21 -25.73
C ASP A 238 33.74 -30.52 -26.28
N GLY A 239 32.54 -30.50 -26.89
CA GLY A 239 31.92 -31.67 -27.52
C GLY A 239 31.17 -32.63 -26.60
N LYS A 240 30.88 -32.26 -25.33
CA LYS A 240 30.09 -33.08 -24.39
C LYS A 240 28.59 -32.73 -24.45
N PRO A 241 27.68 -33.66 -24.14
CA PRO A 241 26.24 -33.36 -24.05
C PRO A 241 25.94 -32.20 -23.09
N LEU A 242 25.41 -31.10 -23.63
CA LEU A 242 25.02 -29.90 -22.90
C LEU A 242 23.71 -30.15 -22.16
N THR A 243 23.80 -30.55 -20.90
CA THR A 243 22.64 -30.63 -20.01
C THR A 243 22.20 -29.21 -19.64
N LEU A 244 21.11 -28.75 -20.24
CA LEU A 244 20.50 -27.48 -19.85
C LEU A 244 19.75 -27.64 -18.51
N PRO A 245 19.96 -26.72 -17.55
CA PRO A 245 19.22 -26.70 -16.31
C PRO A 245 17.75 -26.43 -16.59
N THR A 246 16.88 -26.90 -15.70
CA THR A 246 15.42 -26.69 -15.84
C THR A 246 14.91 -25.59 -14.91
N MET A 247 15.71 -25.19 -13.92
CA MET A 247 15.34 -24.20 -12.91
C MET A 247 16.55 -23.40 -12.45
N PHE A 248 16.30 -22.27 -11.80
CA PHE A 248 17.25 -21.57 -10.96
C PHE A 248 16.50 -20.90 -9.80
N SER A 249 17.21 -20.47 -8.78
CA SER A 249 16.62 -19.71 -7.68
C SER A 249 17.19 -18.31 -7.66
N ILE A 250 16.34 -17.36 -7.24
CA ILE A 250 16.74 -15.99 -6.95
C ILE A 250 16.46 -15.68 -5.49
N THR A 251 17.19 -14.74 -4.90
CA THR A 251 16.97 -14.28 -3.53
C THR A 251 17.01 -12.76 -3.54
N ILE A 252 15.84 -12.15 -3.45
CA ILE A 252 15.65 -10.70 -3.67
C ILE A 252 14.75 -10.10 -2.58
N PRO A 253 14.93 -8.82 -2.21
CA PRO A 253 13.99 -8.14 -1.34
C PRO A 253 12.64 -7.97 -2.04
N VAL A 254 11.52 -8.13 -1.33
CA VAL A 254 10.17 -7.81 -1.86
C VAL A 254 9.93 -6.30 -1.79
N PHE A 255 10.14 -5.71 -0.61
CA PHE A 255 9.98 -4.28 -0.38
C PHE A 255 11.31 -3.53 -0.48
N ALA A 256 11.27 -2.34 -1.08
CA ALA A 256 12.40 -1.45 -1.23
C ALA A 256 12.93 -1.02 0.15
N ARG A 257 14.27 -1.05 0.30
CA ARG A 257 14.99 -0.72 1.54
C ARG A 257 14.69 -1.68 2.70
N SER A 258 14.11 -2.85 2.43
CA SER A 258 14.15 -3.96 3.38
C SER A 258 15.53 -4.61 3.36
N ALA A 259 15.99 -5.07 4.53
CA ALA A 259 17.15 -5.96 4.62
C ALA A 259 16.77 -7.42 4.35
N ASP A 260 15.48 -7.74 4.47
CA ASP A 260 14.95 -9.09 4.32
C ASP A 260 14.82 -9.42 2.83
N ALA A 261 15.44 -10.53 2.43
CA ALA A 261 15.40 -11.06 1.08
C ALA A 261 14.73 -12.43 1.07
N PHE A 262 13.93 -12.67 0.04
CA PHE A 262 13.11 -13.85 -0.08
C PHE A 262 13.51 -14.66 -1.29
N ARG A 263 13.48 -15.99 -1.13
CA ARG A 263 13.83 -16.92 -2.19
C ARG A 263 12.63 -17.20 -3.09
N LEU A 264 12.85 -17.10 -4.39
CA LEU A 264 11.93 -17.54 -5.44
C LEU A 264 12.61 -18.58 -6.30
N ILE A 265 11.83 -19.55 -6.78
CA ILE A 265 12.30 -20.52 -7.78
C ILE A 265 11.74 -20.11 -9.12
N ALA A 266 12.61 -20.03 -10.13
CA ALA A 266 12.27 -19.75 -11.50
C ALA A 266 12.44 -21.03 -12.33
N ARG A 267 11.39 -21.46 -13.03
CA ARG A 267 11.50 -22.48 -14.08
C ARG A 267 12.14 -21.84 -15.29
N PHE A 268 13.22 -22.43 -15.79
CA PHE A 268 13.86 -21.98 -17.02
C PHE A 268 13.24 -22.70 -18.22
N ARG A 269 12.91 -21.94 -19.26
CA ARG A 269 12.24 -22.43 -20.46
C ARG A 269 12.88 -21.83 -21.70
N TYR A 270 12.87 -22.61 -22.77
CA TYR A 270 13.34 -22.16 -24.08
C TYR A 270 12.57 -22.89 -25.19
N ARG A 271 12.49 -22.26 -26.37
CA ARG A 271 11.97 -22.91 -27.58
C ARG A 271 12.62 -22.31 -28.83
N LYS A 272 12.83 -23.12 -29.85
CA LYS A 272 13.23 -22.66 -31.18
C LYS A 272 12.03 -22.11 -31.94
N THR A 273 12.19 -20.95 -32.57
CA THR A 273 11.22 -20.30 -33.44
C THR A 273 11.82 -20.08 -34.83
N GLY A 274 11.02 -19.60 -35.79
CA GLY A 274 11.53 -19.28 -37.13
C GLY A 274 12.56 -18.14 -37.15
N GLU A 275 12.53 -17.27 -36.14
CA GLU A 275 13.40 -16.10 -36.00
C GLU A 275 14.64 -16.35 -35.11
N GLY A 276 14.74 -17.56 -34.53
CA GLY A 276 15.82 -17.95 -33.63
C GLY A 276 15.31 -18.54 -32.31
N LEU A 277 16.19 -18.59 -31.32
CA LEU A 277 15.88 -19.14 -30.00
C LEU A 277 15.29 -18.09 -29.07
N VAL A 278 14.17 -18.44 -28.40
CA VAL A 278 13.57 -17.60 -27.36
C VAL A 278 13.62 -18.30 -26.00
N PHE A 279 13.86 -17.50 -24.97
CA PHE A 279 13.97 -17.91 -23.57
C PHE A 279 12.92 -17.21 -22.74
N TRP A 280 12.45 -17.85 -21.68
CA TRP A 280 11.66 -17.22 -20.63
C TRP A 280 11.85 -17.96 -19.34
N TYR A 281 11.37 -17.35 -18.25
CA TYR A 281 11.26 -18.04 -16.98
C TYR A 281 9.85 -17.88 -16.42
N GLU A 282 9.48 -18.79 -15.52
CA GLU A 282 8.21 -18.75 -14.77
C GLU A 282 8.53 -18.82 -13.28
N LEU A 283 8.18 -17.78 -12.53
CA LEU A 283 8.35 -17.70 -11.09
C LEU A 283 7.32 -18.61 -10.41
N TRP A 284 7.79 -19.42 -9.48
CA TRP A 284 6.93 -20.29 -8.69
C TRP A 284 6.35 -19.52 -7.50
N ARG A 285 5.02 -19.36 -7.51
CA ARG A 285 4.20 -18.77 -6.44
C ARG A 285 4.75 -17.45 -5.86
N PRO A 286 5.04 -16.43 -6.70
CA PRO A 286 5.47 -15.13 -6.19
C PRO A 286 4.42 -14.46 -5.28
N ASP A 287 3.15 -14.82 -5.44
CA ASP A 287 2.04 -14.44 -4.55
C ASP A 287 2.31 -14.83 -3.08
N LEU A 288 2.70 -16.08 -2.82
CA LEU A 288 2.96 -16.54 -1.45
C LEU A 288 4.18 -15.89 -0.83
N THR A 289 5.23 -15.65 -1.64
CA THR A 289 6.43 -14.95 -1.18
C THR A 289 6.09 -13.52 -0.77
N PHE A 290 5.26 -12.84 -1.56
CA PHE A 290 4.78 -11.51 -1.22
C PHE A 290 3.93 -11.51 0.05
N GLU A 291 2.95 -12.43 0.17
CA GLU A 291 2.11 -12.58 1.36
C GLU A 291 2.96 -12.82 2.61
N THR A 292 3.99 -13.67 2.52
CA THR A 292 4.93 -13.94 3.62
C THR A 292 5.66 -12.66 4.03
N ALA A 293 6.26 -11.95 3.08
CA ALA A 293 6.96 -10.70 3.35
C ALA A 293 6.03 -9.63 3.96
N PHE A 294 4.80 -9.54 3.47
CA PHE A 294 3.80 -8.61 3.97
C PHE A 294 3.40 -8.95 5.41
N ASN A 295 3.10 -10.22 5.70
CA ASN A 295 2.74 -10.68 7.04
C ASN A 295 3.89 -10.49 8.05
N GLU A 296 5.14 -10.78 7.66
CA GLU A 296 6.30 -10.51 8.52
C GLU A 296 6.43 -9.01 8.84
N ALA A 297 6.13 -8.14 7.88
CA ALA A 297 6.10 -6.70 8.12
C ALA A 297 4.94 -6.29 9.04
N LEU A 298 3.75 -6.91 8.92
CA LEU A 298 2.63 -6.67 9.83
C LEU A 298 2.95 -7.13 11.26
N ASP A 299 3.57 -8.29 11.41
CA ASP A 299 3.99 -8.82 12.71
C ASP A 299 4.99 -7.87 13.39
N LYS A 300 5.94 -7.34 12.62
CA LYS A 300 6.88 -6.33 13.09
C LYS A 300 6.18 -5.05 13.54
N VAL A 301 5.24 -4.53 12.73
CA VAL A 301 4.46 -3.33 13.10
C VAL A 301 3.66 -3.58 14.36
N SER A 302 2.94 -4.71 14.42
CA SER A 302 2.13 -5.11 15.58
C SER A 302 2.98 -5.19 16.85
N ALA A 303 4.14 -5.84 16.78
CA ALA A 303 5.07 -5.98 17.90
C ALA A 303 5.65 -4.62 18.36
N GLU A 304 6.03 -3.74 17.43
CA GLU A 304 6.67 -2.46 17.76
C GLU A 304 5.67 -1.35 18.13
N THR A 305 4.42 -1.39 17.63
CA THR A 305 3.40 -0.38 17.93
C THR A 305 2.43 -0.82 19.02
N GLY A 306 2.21 -2.13 19.21
CA GLY A 306 1.22 -2.68 20.15
C GLY A 306 -0.22 -2.28 19.80
N LEU A 307 -0.48 -1.98 18.52
CA LEU A 307 -1.81 -1.56 18.05
C LEU A 307 -2.47 -2.71 17.27
N PRO A 308 -3.80 -2.80 17.30
CA PRO A 308 -4.51 -3.74 16.44
C PRO A 308 -4.28 -3.38 14.97
N ILE A 309 -4.09 -4.42 14.16
CA ILE A 309 -4.01 -4.32 12.70
C ILE A 309 -5.21 -5.04 12.12
N TYR A 310 -5.98 -4.35 11.28
CA TYR A 310 -7.11 -4.89 10.54
C TYR A 310 -6.77 -4.98 9.05
N THR A 311 -6.98 -6.14 8.43
CA THR A 311 -6.82 -6.27 6.97
C THR A 311 -8.03 -5.67 6.26
N GLY A 312 -7.79 -4.79 5.30
CA GLY A 312 -8.81 -4.07 4.53
C GLY A 312 -8.65 -2.55 4.58
N ALA A 313 -9.75 -1.85 4.38
CA ALA A 313 -9.80 -0.39 4.39
C ALA A 313 -10.66 0.13 5.56
N PRO A 314 -10.28 1.28 6.17
CA PRO A 314 -11.10 1.93 7.19
C PRO A 314 -12.38 2.51 6.60
N GLU A 315 -13.33 2.87 7.47
CA GLU A 315 -14.55 3.56 7.08
C GLU A 315 -14.24 4.82 6.27
N GLN A 316 -14.98 5.01 5.18
CA GLN A 316 -14.89 6.23 4.39
C GLN A 316 -15.58 7.35 5.15
N VAL A 317 -14.79 8.32 5.62
CA VAL A 317 -15.33 9.59 6.10
C VAL A 317 -15.87 10.33 4.87
N ARG A 318 -17.19 10.36 4.70
CA ARG A 318 -17.80 11.25 3.70
C ARG A 318 -17.41 12.68 4.05
N ALA A 319 -16.72 13.34 3.13
CA ALA A 319 -16.38 14.77 3.22
C ALA A 319 -17.65 15.63 3.12
#